data_AF-A0A0B3AMA4-F1
#
_entry.id   AF-A0A0B3AMA4-F1
#
_cell.length_a   1.000
_cell.length_b   1.000
_cell.length_c   1.000
_cell.angle_alpha   90.00
_cell.angle_beta   90.00
_cell.angle_gamma   90.00
#
_symmetry.space_group_name_H-M   'P 1'
#
loop_
_entity.id
_entity.type
_entity.pdbx_description
1 polymer ?
#
loop_
_entity_poly.entity_id
_entity_poly.type
_entity_poly.pdbx_seq_one_letter_code
_entity_poly.pdbx_strand_id
1 'polypeptide(L)'
;MTTSLANFGLGLHKSIKKSIAVILLVVMVISIVPLAFAERGDERGRSDVRVNSRMAIRASASADDDTDKNGDREDDDDNRVDVAVEDETRLRARGRGRSQERSRSEKSIIKSPMMPPGQWRKEYFHNQMKENHDELREVYDQCAAQCTTGDQDCQHTCQTSLQDKYQELREQMMQKMEVYQQDFVNTLPSWQESGQEGLWMPPEMMPPEVMEKIMEGDVFAEDLTGSTDAETRVRIRKQIKGQMKATLPASDEAFEKTRNELEEARNNYQLARKHYEEAQQRFAQQKGRLQGLHDDFKVCEKQSKKGDTESSECGETRKEFNKESKEFLLKTAELVYEAVNKVKQRISMSEELTAEEKQKMLEMFEQRMKDVDNAVVVVKSLDEPTPREEYRKAAKIIKETLQGIRFMLKQNVGVLAEAKLGNIISHLAKLKEQFEAKRDKLAEDGKDTASLDKSLKEFDSNVKLAQDLYLDAQVKFKQAKEKQSPELVKEAHELLKKSRYYVKEARNTLRSIVKELKNQGGMPSVIVPIPVPSGSAPQDVIVEDAEETETGASATVTSETESETEVAATSG
;
A
#
# COMPACT_ATOMS: atom_id res chain seq x y z
N MET A 1 60.01 16.84 -17.24
CA MET A 1 59.30 15.73 -16.58
C MET A 1 58.21 16.31 -15.66
N THR A 2 57.05 16.73 -16.19
CA THR A 2 56.00 17.39 -15.36
C THR A 2 54.58 17.35 -15.96
N THR A 3 54.28 16.43 -16.89
CA THR A 3 52.99 16.42 -17.62
C THR A 3 52.45 15.00 -17.83
N SER A 4 52.11 14.28 -16.75
CA SER A 4 51.50 12.93 -16.85
C SER A 4 50.70 12.48 -15.61
N LEU A 5 49.86 13.36 -15.03
CA LEU A 5 48.99 12.99 -13.88
C LEU A 5 47.50 13.36 -14.02
N ALA A 6 47.07 14.04 -15.09
CA ALA A 6 45.69 14.53 -15.22
C ALA A 6 44.65 13.48 -15.66
N ASN A 7 45.06 12.35 -16.27
CA ASN A 7 44.13 11.45 -16.99
C ASN A 7 43.52 10.31 -16.15
N PHE A 8 43.82 10.19 -14.85
CA PHE A 8 43.28 9.10 -14.01
C PHE A 8 41.88 9.34 -13.45
N GLY A 9 41.36 10.58 -13.49
CA GLY A 9 40.11 10.95 -12.78
C GLY A 9 38.79 10.48 -13.41
N LEU A 10 38.74 10.31 -14.75
CA LEU A 10 37.46 10.12 -15.47
C LEU A 10 36.97 8.66 -15.55
N GLY A 11 37.80 7.68 -15.14
CA GLY A 11 37.48 6.25 -15.26
C GLY A 11 36.46 5.72 -14.25
N LEU A 12 36.45 6.23 -13.01
CA LEU A 12 35.60 5.65 -11.94
C LEU A 12 34.10 5.89 -12.16
N HIS A 13 33.70 7.03 -12.73
CA HIS A 13 32.30 7.44 -12.81
C HIS A 13 31.44 6.54 -13.72
N LYS A 14 32.03 5.87 -14.73
CA LYS A 14 31.36 4.86 -15.57
C LYS A 14 31.18 3.51 -14.86
N SER A 15 32.01 3.17 -13.87
CA SER A 15 31.85 1.91 -13.11
C SER A 15 30.72 2.00 -12.08
N ILE A 16 30.52 3.16 -11.46
CA ILE A 16 29.52 3.36 -10.40
C ILE A 16 28.08 3.29 -10.98
N LYS A 17 27.84 3.86 -12.16
CA LYS A 17 26.54 3.74 -12.85
C LYS A 17 26.15 2.28 -13.16
N LYS A 18 27.12 1.38 -13.31
CA LYS A 18 26.87 -0.06 -13.57
C LYS A 18 26.61 -0.88 -12.29
N SER A 19 27.07 -0.44 -11.11
CA SER A 19 26.72 -1.09 -9.83
C SER A 19 25.36 -0.62 -9.29
N ILE A 20 24.96 0.63 -9.55
CA ILE A 20 23.62 1.15 -9.21
C ILE A 20 22.49 0.28 -9.78
N ALA A 21 22.66 -0.27 -10.99
CA ALA A 21 21.69 -1.17 -11.61
C ALA A 21 21.43 -2.47 -10.81
N VAL A 22 22.42 -2.96 -10.06
CA VAL A 22 22.30 -4.11 -9.15
C VAL A 22 21.73 -3.65 -7.79
N ILE A 23 22.08 -2.46 -7.33
CA ILE A 23 21.53 -1.88 -6.09
C ILE A 23 20.00 -1.70 -6.18
N LEU A 24 19.50 -1.26 -7.35
CA LEU A 24 18.07 -1.08 -7.66
C LEU A 24 17.31 -2.41 -7.82
N LEU A 25 17.92 -3.44 -8.41
CA LEU A 25 17.36 -4.81 -8.47
C LEU A 25 16.90 -5.26 -7.08
N VAL A 26 17.74 -4.97 -6.09
CA VAL A 26 17.63 -5.47 -4.74
C VAL A 26 16.55 -4.72 -3.95
N VAL A 27 16.39 -3.39 -4.09
CA VAL A 27 15.25 -2.66 -3.48
C VAL A 27 13.90 -3.18 -4.04
N MET A 28 13.88 -3.53 -5.32
CA MET A 28 12.69 -3.99 -6.03
C MET A 28 12.03 -5.25 -5.45
N VAL A 29 12.82 -6.25 -5.06
CA VAL A 29 12.34 -7.54 -4.53
C VAL A 29 11.58 -7.37 -3.22
N ILE A 30 12.05 -6.46 -2.36
CA ILE A 30 11.50 -6.25 -1.02
C ILE A 30 10.04 -5.81 -1.10
N SER A 31 9.72 -4.85 -1.98
CA SER A 31 8.40 -4.22 -2.09
C SER A 31 7.21 -5.16 -2.43
N ILE A 32 7.48 -6.42 -2.77
CA ILE A 32 6.48 -7.43 -3.11
C ILE A 32 5.94 -8.14 -1.84
N VAL A 33 6.74 -8.19 -0.78
CA VAL A 33 6.51 -9.02 0.40
C VAL A 33 5.29 -8.61 1.27
N PRO A 34 4.90 -7.32 1.42
CA PRO A 34 3.72 -6.93 2.22
C PRO A 34 2.41 -7.58 1.73
N LEU A 35 2.31 -7.75 0.41
CA LEU A 35 1.16 -8.38 -0.25
C LEU A 35 0.96 -9.85 0.16
N ALA A 36 2.04 -10.50 0.59
CA ALA A 36 2.15 -11.95 0.70
C ALA A 36 2.17 -12.48 2.15
N PHE A 37 2.42 -11.66 3.17
CA PHE A 37 2.54 -12.15 4.56
C PHE A 37 1.29 -11.95 5.42
N ALA A 38 0.31 -11.23 4.90
CA ALA A 38 -1.00 -10.91 5.46
C ALA A 38 -1.81 -12.04 6.15
N GLU A 39 -1.62 -13.30 5.74
CA GLU A 39 -2.67 -14.33 5.87
C GLU A 39 -2.13 -15.69 6.35
N ARG A 40 -1.03 -15.69 7.13
CA ARG A 40 -0.47 -16.90 7.73
C ARG A 40 -1.19 -17.26 9.03
N GLY A 41 -2.48 -17.54 8.91
CA GLY A 41 -3.38 -17.85 10.04
C GLY A 41 -4.75 -18.32 9.57
N ASP A 42 -4.82 -19.49 8.92
CA ASP A 42 -5.43 -20.68 9.52
C ASP A 42 -5.36 -21.90 8.56
N GLU A 43 -4.49 -22.87 8.84
CA GLU A 43 -4.48 -24.19 8.16
C GLU A 43 -4.98 -25.32 9.09
N ARG A 44 -5.61 -24.99 10.23
CA ARG A 44 -6.04 -25.98 11.23
C ARG A 44 -7.54 -25.93 11.53
N GLY A 45 -8.39 -26.25 10.54
CA GLY A 45 -9.81 -26.40 10.87
C GLY A 45 -10.85 -26.67 9.79
N ARG A 46 -10.58 -27.43 8.71
CA ARG A 46 -11.69 -27.83 7.80
C ARG A 46 -11.55 -29.13 7.01
N SER A 47 -11.01 -30.17 7.63
CA SER A 47 -11.12 -31.55 7.11
C SER A 47 -12.41 -32.23 7.59
N ASP A 48 -13.57 -31.85 7.03
CA ASP A 48 -14.78 -32.69 7.05
C ASP A 48 -15.85 -32.17 6.06
N VAL A 49 -15.58 -32.33 4.76
CA VAL A 49 -16.63 -32.29 3.73
C VAL A 49 -16.74 -33.70 3.14
N ARG A 50 -17.75 -34.42 3.62
CA ARG A 50 -18.05 -35.81 3.25
C ARG A 50 -18.67 -35.84 1.85
N VAL A 51 -17.84 -35.91 0.81
CA VAL A 51 -18.30 -36.00 -0.59
C VAL A 51 -19.09 -37.30 -0.79
N ASN A 52 -20.39 -37.16 -1.01
CA ASN A 52 -21.30 -38.29 -1.18
C ASN A 52 -21.41 -38.67 -2.67
N SER A 53 -20.43 -39.44 -3.15
CA SER A 53 -20.31 -39.79 -4.57
C SER A 53 -21.35 -40.85 -5.01
N ARG A 54 -22.45 -40.41 -5.63
CA ARG A 54 -23.39 -41.29 -6.37
C ARG A 54 -24.05 -40.59 -7.57
N MET A 55 -23.49 -40.82 -8.75
CA MET A 55 -24.16 -41.08 -10.05
C MET A 55 -23.07 -41.00 -11.14
N ALA A 56 -22.58 -42.10 -11.71
CA ALA A 56 -23.24 -43.02 -12.64
C ALA A 56 -23.31 -42.48 -14.09
N ILE A 57 -22.18 -42.62 -14.78
CA ILE A 57 -22.03 -43.11 -16.17
C ILE A 57 -23.23 -42.91 -17.10
N ARG A 58 -23.02 -42.12 -18.17
CA ARG A 58 -23.44 -42.54 -19.51
C ARG A 58 -22.46 -42.06 -20.57
N ALA A 59 -21.83 -43.01 -21.25
CA ALA A 59 -21.06 -42.76 -22.45
C ALA A 59 -21.97 -42.89 -23.69
N SER A 60 -21.67 -42.11 -24.72
CA SER A 60 -22.01 -42.42 -26.11
C SER A 60 -21.02 -41.70 -27.01
N ALA A 61 -20.29 -42.45 -27.83
CA ALA A 61 -19.33 -41.94 -28.80
C ALA A 61 -19.89 -42.05 -30.22
N SER A 62 -19.58 -41.06 -31.05
CA SER A 62 -19.56 -41.08 -32.52
C SER A 62 -18.87 -39.77 -32.94
N ALA A 63 -17.65 -39.73 -33.47
CA ALA A 63 -17.11 -40.37 -34.68
C ALA A 63 -17.49 -39.60 -35.96
N ASP A 64 -16.45 -39.16 -36.68
CA ASP A 64 -16.41 -38.76 -38.10
C ASP A 64 -17.31 -37.55 -38.48
N ASP A 65 -17.19 -36.81 -39.59
CA ASP A 65 -16.14 -36.50 -40.59
C ASP A 65 -16.54 -35.12 -41.21
N ASP A 66 -15.85 -34.39 -42.10
CA ASP A 66 -14.65 -34.55 -42.94
C ASP A 66 -13.99 -33.12 -43.10
N THR A 67 -13.03 -33.00 -44.01
CA THR A 67 -12.43 -31.80 -44.61
C THR A 67 -13.38 -30.84 -45.34
N ASP A 68 -12.99 -29.55 -45.46
CA ASP A 68 -12.82 -28.94 -46.80
C ASP A 68 -11.88 -27.71 -46.83
N LYS A 69 -11.42 -27.34 -48.03
CA LYS A 69 -10.46 -26.27 -48.33
C LYS A 69 -11.05 -25.20 -49.27
N ASN A 70 -10.24 -24.17 -49.53
CA ASN A 70 -10.40 -23.11 -50.55
C ASN A 70 -11.34 -21.95 -50.13
N GLY A 71 -11.09 -20.70 -50.53
CA GLY A 71 -9.95 -20.16 -51.27
C GLY A 71 -10.10 -18.67 -51.60
N ASP A 72 -8.97 -17.99 -51.76
CA ASP A 72 -8.66 -16.83 -52.62
C ASP A 72 -9.72 -15.75 -52.94
N ARG A 73 -9.46 -14.50 -52.50
CA ARG A 73 -9.27 -13.35 -53.41
C ARG A 73 -8.83 -12.04 -52.71
N GLU A 74 -7.57 -11.67 -52.98
CA GLU A 74 -7.13 -10.43 -53.66
C GLU A 74 -7.96 -9.11 -53.62
N ASP A 75 -7.18 -8.05 -53.36
CA ASP A 75 -7.16 -6.71 -53.99
C ASP A 75 -7.81 -5.46 -53.36
N ASP A 76 -6.98 -4.39 -53.42
CA ASP A 76 -7.20 -2.94 -53.34
C ASP A 76 -7.77 -2.33 -52.02
N ASP A 77 -7.26 -1.19 -51.52
CA ASP A 77 -6.77 -0.02 -52.25
C ASP A 77 -5.83 0.89 -51.43
N ASP A 78 -5.12 1.80 -52.11
CA ASP A 78 -4.16 2.76 -51.55
C ASP A 78 -4.79 3.86 -50.67
N ASN A 79 -4.10 4.27 -49.60
CA ASN A 79 -4.07 5.70 -49.26
C ASN A 79 -2.84 6.13 -48.44
N ARG A 80 -1.84 6.64 -49.14
CA ARG A 80 -0.63 7.25 -48.60
C ARG A 80 -0.80 8.77 -48.53
N VAL A 81 -0.82 9.33 -47.33
CA VAL A 81 -0.82 10.79 -47.12
C VAL A 81 0.45 11.19 -46.37
N ASP A 82 1.46 11.60 -47.13
CA ASP A 82 2.66 12.27 -46.61
C ASP A 82 2.31 13.73 -46.23
N VAL A 83 2.43 14.11 -44.95
CA VAL A 83 2.44 15.52 -44.51
C VAL A 83 3.63 15.77 -43.60
N ALA A 84 4.42 16.78 -43.97
CA ALA A 84 5.68 17.12 -43.31
C ALA A 84 5.48 17.69 -41.89
N VAL A 85 6.45 17.40 -41.02
CA VAL A 85 6.58 18.00 -39.70
C VAL A 85 7.69 19.05 -39.76
N GLU A 86 7.34 20.33 -39.69
CA GLU A 86 8.30 21.42 -39.49
C GLU A 86 8.08 22.15 -38.16
N ASP A 87 9.11 22.05 -37.32
CA ASP A 87 9.61 22.98 -36.30
C ASP A 87 8.65 24.00 -35.63
N GLU A 88 8.23 23.70 -34.38
CA GLU A 88 7.74 24.72 -33.45
C GLU A 88 8.37 24.58 -32.04
N THR A 89 9.70 24.58 -31.95
CA THR A 89 10.42 24.50 -30.65
C THR A 89 11.11 25.79 -30.21
N ARG A 90 10.40 26.94 -30.26
CA ARG A 90 11.02 28.20 -29.81
C ARG A 90 10.07 29.34 -29.37
N LEU A 91 9.25 29.17 -28.31
CA LEU A 91 8.64 30.34 -27.59
C LEU A 91 8.04 30.12 -26.17
N ARG A 92 8.37 29.05 -25.42
CA ARG A 92 7.83 28.81 -24.05
C ARG A 92 8.84 28.97 -22.90
N ALA A 93 9.65 30.03 -22.93
CA ALA A 93 10.60 30.35 -21.86
C ALA A 93 10.63 31.84 -21.47
N ARG A 94 9.52 32.34 -20.90
CA ARG A 94 9.39 33.55 -20.03
C ARG A 94 7.90 33.81 -19.75
N GLY A 95 7.40 33.55 -18.53
CA GLY A 95 6.00 33.90 -18.23
C GLY A 95 5.29 33.29 -17.00
N ARG A 96 5.94 32.49 -16.13
CA ARG A 96 5.27 31.88 -14.96
C ARG A 96 6.14 31.92 -13.69
N GLY A 97 6.43 33.12 -13.18
CA GLY A 97 7.31 33.28 -12.02
C GLY A 97 6.98 34.41 -11.03
N ARG A 98 5.83 35.10 -11.12
CA ARG A 98 5.50 36.23 -10.22
C ARG A 98 4.04 36.36 -9.76
N SER A 99 3.12 35.49 -10.23
CA SER A 99 1.68 35.65 -9.93
C SER A 99 1.11 34.69 -8.88
N GLN A 100 1.93 33.77 -8.34
CA GLN A 100 1.46 32.73 -7.40
C GLN A 100 1.83 33.01 -5.94
N GLU A 101 2.75 33.96 -5.70
CA GLU A 101 3.36 34.22 -4.39
C GLU A 101 2.61 35.30 -3.58
N ARG A 102 2.02 36.30 -4.27
CA ARG A 102 1.13 37.29 -3.63
C ARG A 102 -0.25 36.75 -3.23
N SER A 103 -0.66 35.60 -3.76
CA SER A 103 -2.00 35.03 -3.51
C SER A 103 -2.12 34.28 -2.18
N ARG A 104 -1.00 34.08 -1.46
CA ARG A 104 -0.95 33.28 -0.22
C ARG A 104 -0.91 34.09 1.09
N SER A 105 -0.52 35.37 1.06
CA SER A 105 -0.30 36.16 2.28
C SER A 105 -1.53 36.89 2.83
N GLU A 106 -2.61 37.05 2.05
CA GLU A 106 -3.76 37.93 2.41
C GLU A 106 -5.10 37.20 2.55
N LYS A 107 -5.11 35.87 2.73
CA LYS A 107 -6.35 35.07 2.91
C LYS A 107 -6.38 34.16 4.14
N SER A 108 -5.38 34.19 5.01
CA SER A 108 -5.33 33.33 6.22
C SER A 108 -6.15 33.87 7.41
N ILE A 109 -6.67 35.10 7.34
CA ILE A 109 -7.51 35.69 8.39
C ILE A 109 -8.92 35.92 7.84
N ILE A 110 -9.77 34.88 7.94
CA ILE A 110 -11.22 34.91 8.21
C ILE A 110 -11.80 33.49 7.97
N LYS A 111 -12.25 32.86 9.06
CA LYS A 111 -13.18 31.71 9.14
C LYS A 111 -12.87 30.47 8.26
N SER A 112 -11.91 29.66 8.71
CA SER A 112 -11.93 28.21 8.39
C SER A 112 -13.06 27.50 9.14
N PRO A 113 -13.72 26.48 8.56
CA PRO A 113 -14.73 25.67 9.26
C PRO A 113 -14.10 24.81 10.36
N MET A 114 -14.85 24.57 11.44
CA MET A 114 -14.41 23.75 12.59
C MET A 114 -14.06 22.33 12.15
N MET A 115 -12.78 21.95 12.28
CA MET A 115 -12.35 20.56 12.12
C MET A 115 -12.81 19.69 13.31
N PRO A 116 -13.00 18.37 13.12
CA PRO A 116 -13.28 17.45 14.23
C PRO A 116 -12.16 17.52 15.29
N PRO A 117 -12.48 17.56 16.60
CA PRO A 117 -11.46 17.76 17.65
C PRO A 117 -10.33 16.71 17.67
N GLY A 118 -10.57 15.50 17.17
CA GLY A 118 -9.56 14.45 17.03
C GLY A 118 -8.59 14.62 15.85
N GLN A 119 -8.97 15.35 14.79
CA GLN A 119 -8.06 15.68 13.68
C GLN A 119 -7.17 16.87 14.04
N TRP A 120 -7.76 17.94 14.59
CA TRP A 120 -7.01 19.12 15.00
C TRP A 120 -5.88 18.79 15.99
N ARG A 121 -6.13 17.90 16.98
CA ARG A 121 -5.07 17.44 17.90
C ARG A 121 -3.91 16.75 17.16
N LYS A 122 -4.20 15.86 16.20
CA LYS A 122 -3.15 15.15 15.45
C LYS A 122 -2.33 16.10 14.58
N GLU A 123 -2.98 17.05 13.93
CA GLU A 123 -2.32 18.04 13.07
C GLU A 123 -1.50 19.03 13.92
N TYR A 124 -2.01 19.48 15.06
CA TYR A 124 -1.29 20.30 16.04
C TYR A 124 -0.04 19.57 16.57
N PHE A 125 -0.17 18.33 17.07
CA PHE A 125 0.99 17.56 17.53
C PHE A 125 2.01 17.29 16.42
N HIS A 126 1.56 17.02 15.19
CA HIS A 126 2.46 16.80 14.06
C HIS A 126 3.23 18.07 13.68
N ASN A 127 2.56 19.23 13.64
CA ASN A 127 3.20 20.51 13.36
C ASN A 127 4.16 20.92 14.48
N GLN A 128 3.78 20.75 15.75
CA GLN A 128 4.64 21.06 16.90
C GLN A 128 5.89 20.14 16.94
N MET A 129 5.74 18.84 16.64
CA MET A 129 6.88 17.92 16.51
C MET A 129 7.81 18.28 15.34
N LYS A 130 7.26 18.84 14.26
CA LYS A 130 8.03 19.32 13.11
C LYS A 130 8.82 20.59 13.45
N GLU A 131 8.18 21.58 14.08
CA GLU A 131 8.84 22.80 14.60
C GLU A 131 10.01 22.43 15.53
N ASN A 132 9.78 21.56 16.50
CA ASN A 132 10.81 21.08 17.43
C ASN A 132 11.96 20.35 16.70
N HIS A 133 11.67 19.59 15.64
CA HIS A 133 12.69 18.90 14.83
C HIS A 133 13.52 19.89 14.00
N ASP A 134 12.89 20.93 13.44
CA ASP A 134 13.58 21.96 12.67
C ASP A 134 14.48 22.84 13.58
N GLU A 135 14.06 23.14 14.82
CA GLU A 135 14.92 23.80 15.82
C GLU A 135 16.14 22.94 16.23
N LEU A 136 15.95 21.64 16.49
CA LEU A 136 17.05 20.73 16.82
C LEU A 136 18.05 20.60 15.67
N ARG A 137 17.55 20.65 14.42
CA ARG A 137 18.38 20.65 13.22
C ARG A 137 19.21 21.93 13.10
N GLU A 138 18.64 23.09 13.42
CA GLU A 138 19.39 24.34 13.38
C GLU A 138 20.55 24.33 14.39
N VAL A 139 20.32 23.85 15.62
CA VAL A 139 21.41 23.69 16.62
C VAL A 139 22.47 22.70 16.14
N TYR A 140 22.08 21.60 15.50
CA TYR A 140 23.02 20.64 14.91
C TYR A 140 23.87 21.29 13.80
N ASP A 141 23.25 22.01 12.87
CA ASP A 141 23.93 22.65 11.74
C ASP A 141 24.85 23.80 12.19
N GLN A 142 24.41 24.62 13.16
CA GLN A 142 25.24 25.66 13.79
C GLN A 142 26.49 25.04 14.46
N CYS A 143 26.32 23.91 15.13
CA CYS A 143 27.41 23.23 15.81
C CYS A 143 28.38 22.53 14.84
N ALA A 144 27.85 21.87 13.80
CA ALA A 144 28.64 21.26 12.73
C ALA A 144 29.47 22.31 11.95
N ALA A 145 29.02 23.56 11.89
CA ALA A 145 29.76 24.67 11.30
C ALA A 145 30.91 25.19 12.20
N GLN A 146 30.85 24.97 13.51
CA GLN A 146 31.87 25.43 14.47
C GLN A 146 32.95 24.37 14.75
N CYS A 147 32.60 23.08 14.75
CA CYS A 147 33.56 22.00 15.02
C CYS A 147 34.33 21.56 13.77
N THR A 148 35.64 21.80 13.75
CA THR A 148 36.54 21.20 12.76
C THR A 148 36.71 19.69 13.00
N THR A 149 36.85 18.92 11.92
CA THR A 149 37.02 17.47 11.99
C THR A 149 38.29 17.08 12.75
N GLY A 150 38.13 16.56 13.97
CA GLY A 150 39.21 16.06 14.82
C GLY A 150 39.15 16.52 16.28
N ASP A 151 38.38 17.54 16.59
CA ASP A 151 38.26 18.09 17.96
C ASP A 151 37.19 17.34 18.78
N GLN A 152 37.63 16.54 19.75
CA GLN A 152 36.75 15.77 20.64
C GLN A 152 36.03 16.64 21.68
N ASP A 153 36.66 17.71 22.15
CA ASP A 153 36.06 18.61 23.14
C ASP A 153 34.93 19.43 22.50
N CYS A 154 35.11 19.83 21.24
CA CYS A 154 34.05 20.45 20.45
C CYS A 154 32.86 19.49 20.24
N GLN A 155 33.13 18.22 19.90
CA GLN A 155 32.06 17.20 19.76
C GLN A 155 31.28 16.96 21.07
N HIS A 156 31.96 16.89 22.21
CA HIS A 156 31.30 16.74 23.52
C HIS A 156 30.45 17.96 23.88
N THR A 157 30.97 19.16 23.63
CA THR A 157 30.23 20.42 23.84
C THR A 157 28.99 20.48 22.95
N CYS A 158 29.12 20.06 21.69
CA CYS A 158 28.04 19.93 20.71
C CYS A 158 26.90 19.02 21.20
N GLN A 159 27.27 17.82 21.65
CA GLN A 159 26.32 16.82 22.12
C GLN A 159 25.57 17.29 23.36
N THR A 160 26.26 18.01 24.25
CA THR A 160 25.66 18.60 25.45
C THR A 160 24.64 19.68 25.07
N SER A 161 25.00 20.61 24.17
CA SER A 161 24.10 21.67 23.70
C SER A 161 22.84 21.13 23.00
N LEU A 162 22.98 20.07 22.19
CA LEU A 162 21.84 19.38 21.57
C LEU A 162 20.93 18.70 22.62
N GLN A 163 21.53 18.10 23.66
CA GLN A 163 20.80 17.44 24.73
C GLN A 163 20.04 18.45 25.61
N ASP A 164 20.64 19.61 25.91
CA ASP A 164 19.99 20.70 26.63
C ASP A 164 18.81 21.28 25.83
N LYS A 165 19.01 21.54 24.53
CA LYS A 165 17.92 22.02 23.65
C LYS A 165 16.77 21.01 23.54
N TYR A 166 17.07 19.71 23.53
CA TYR A 166 16.07 18.66 23.54
C TYR A 166 15.24 18.64 24.84
N GLN A 167 15.85 18.86 26.01
CA GLN A 167 15.10 18.98 27.26
C GLN A 167 14.25 20.26 27.29
N GLU A 168 14.79 21.40 26.83
CA GLU A 168 14.03 22.66 26.73
C GLU A 168 12.74 22.47 25.90
N LEU A 169 12.86 21.93 24.68
CA LEU A 169 11.72 21.67 23.79
C LEU A 169 10.71 20.68 24.39
N ARG A 170 11.19 19.71 25.17
CA ARG A 170 10.35 18.76 25.89
C ARG A 170 9.59 19.42 27.04
N GLU A 171 10.22 20.30 27.81
CA GLU A 171 9.57 21.06 28.88
C GLU A 171 8.53 22.02 28.31
N GLN A 172 8.84 22.75 27.24
CA GLN A 172 7.88 23.60 26.53
C GLN A 172 6.66 22.81 26.02
N MET A 173 6.89 21.60 25.48
CA MET A 173 5.80 20.70 25.04
C MET A 173 4.93 20.24 26.23
N MET A 174 5.53 19.91 27.38
CA MET A 174 4.79 19.53 28.59
C MET A 174 3.96 20.71 29.13
N GLN A 175 4.53 21.92 29.20
CA GLN A 175 3.82 23.13 29.61
C GLN A 175 2.63 23.46 28.69
N LYS A 176 2.83 23.36 27.36
CA LYS A 176 1.73 23.52 26.38
C LYS A 176 0.63 22.47 26.58
N MET A 177 0.97 21.22 26.92
CA MET A 177 -0.01 20.18 27.24
C MET A 177 -0.75 20.45 28.56
N GLU A 178 -0.06 20.97 29.58
CA GLU A 178 -0.67 21.31 30.87
C GLU A 178 -1.67 22.48 30.74
N VAL A 179 -1.30 23.55 30.01
CA VAL A 179 -2.23 24.64 29.67
C VAL A 179 -3.42 24.10 28.86
N TYR A 180 -3.20 23.22 27.89
CA TYR A 180 -4.30 22.61 27.13
C TYR A 180 -5.22 21.72 28.00
N GLN A 181 -4.67 21.01 28.99
CA GLN A 181 -5.46 20.25 29.96
C GLN A 181 -6.29 21.18 30.86
N GLN A 182 -5.71 22.29 31.33
CA GLN A 182 -6.40 23.29 32.14
C GLN A 182 -7.51 24.00 31.34
N ASP A 183 -7.24 24.44 30.11
CA ASP A 183 -8.26 25.03 29.22
C ASP A 183 -9.39 24.04 28.92
N PHE A 184 -9.07 22.74 28.74
CA PHE A 184 -10.08 21.70 28.56
C PHE A 184 -10.95 21.50 29.82
N VAL A 185 -10.34 21.46 31.01
CA VAL A 185 -11.06 21.40 32.30
C VAL A 185 -11.93 22.65 32.54
N ASN A 186 -11.44 23.82 32.15
CA ASN A 186 -12.17 25.09 32.29
C ASN A 186 -13.29 25.26 31.26
N THR A 187 -13.20 24.63 30.09
CA THR A 187 -14.26 24.67 29.06
C THR A 187 -15.30 23.56 29.20
N LEU A 188 -14.98 22.45 29.87
CA LEU A 188 -15.89 21.34 30.15
C LEU A 188 -17.28 21.77 30.71
N PRO A 189 -17.39 22.69 31.69
CA PRO A 189 -18.70 23.14 32.19
C PRO A 189 -19.57 23.82 31.13
N SER A 190 -18.99 24.68 30.27
CA SER A 190 -19.76 25.35 29.21
C SER A 190 -20.17 24.39 28.09
N TRP A 191 -19.41 23.31 27.89
CA TRP A 191 -19.80 22.24 26.96
C TRP A 191 -20.96 21.41 27.52
N GLN A 192 -20.96 21.15 28.83
CA GLN A 192 -22.01 20.44 29.55
C GLN A 192 -23.34 21.23 29.54
N GLU A 193 -23.30 22.55 29.70
CA GLU A 193 -24.46 23.44 29.54
C GLU A 193 -24.96 23.55 28.08
N SER A 194 -24.09 23.33 27.10
CA SER A 194 -24.43 23.45 25.66
C SER A 194 -25.14 22.23 25.06
N GLY A 195 -25.26 21.13 25.81
CA GLY A 195 -25.89 19.88 25.33
C GLY A 195 -25.12 19.12 24.26
N GLN A 196 -23.85 19.46 23.99
CA GLN A 196 -22.98 18.76 23.03
C GLN A 196 -22.25 17.55 23.64
N GLU A 197 -22.98 16.69 24.36
CA GLU A 197 -22.44 15.42 24.88
C GLU A 197 -22.27 14.41 23.73
N GLY A 198 -21.11 14.46 23.06
CA GLY A 198 -20.87 13.66 21.85
C GLY A 198 -19.44 13.23 21.54
N LEU A 199 -18.43 13.64 22.34
CA LEU A 199 -17.04 13.20 22.14
C LEU A 199 -16.52 12.36 23.32
N TRP A 200 -16.35 11.07 23.06
CA TRP A 200 -15.79 10.10 24.01
C TRP A 200 -14.30 10.35 24.27
N MET A 201 -13.90 10.37 25.54
CA MET A 201 -12.54 10.03 25.97
C MET A 201 -12.41 8.51 26.20
N PRO A 202 -11.22 7.91 26.01
CA PRO A 202 -10.96 6.55 26.46
C PRO A 202 -11.13 6.42 27.98
N PRO A 203 -11.71 5.32 28.50
CA PRO A 203 -11.92 5.14 29.94
C PRO A 203 -10.66 5.25 30.81
N GLU A 204 -9.49 4.95 30.24
CA GLU A 204 -8.19 5.00 30.94
C GLU A 204 -7.76 6.42 31.35
N MET A 205 -8.41 7.47 30.86
CA MET A 205 -8.03 8.87 31.08
C MET A 205 -9.08 9.69 31.86
N MET A 206 -10.13 9.06 32.39
CA MET A 206 -11.12 9.75 33.24
C MET A 206 -10.72 9.69 34.73
N PRO A 207 -10.92 10.77 35.51
CA PRO A 207 -10.79 10.70 36.97
C PRO A 207 -11.74 9.64 37.55
N PRO A 208 -11.33 8.88 38.59
CA PRO A 208 -12.13 7.80 39.15
C PRO A 208 -13.54 8.24 39.55
N GLU A 209 -13.68 9.42 40.19
CA GLU A 209 -14.97 9.94 40.67
C GLU A 209 -15.94 10.31 39.53
N VAL A 210 -15.40 10.61 38.33
CA VAL A 210 -16.20 10.90 37.13
C VAL A 210 -16.67 9.59 36.50
N MET A 211 -15.80 8.58 36.44
CA MET A 211 -16.17 7.26 35.92
C MET A 211 -17.19 6.56 36.83
N GLU A 212 -17.07 6.72 38.15
CA GLU A 212 -18.03 6.22 39.15
C GLU A 212 -19.44 6.79 38.89
N LYS A 213 -19.58 8.12 38.81
CA LYS A 213 -20.86 8.79 38.53
C LYS A 213 -21.47 8.43 37.16
N ILE A 214 -20.64 8.24 36.13
CA ILE A 214 -21.09 7.80 34.80
C ILE A 214 -21.60 6.34 34.83
N MET A 215 -20.98 5.46 35.65
CA MET A 215 -21.45 4.08 35.82
C MET A 215 -22.69 3.96 36.72
N GLU A 216 -22.84 4.84 37.71
CA GLU A 216 -24.06 4.96 38.52
C GLU A 216 -25.25 5.47 37.67
N GLY A 217 -24.98 6.43 36.79
CA GLY A 217 -25.87 6.82 35.70
C GLY A 217 -27.15 7.53 36.15
N ASP A 218 -27.10 8.28 37.25
CA ASP A 218 -28.29 8.88 37.87
C ASP A 218 -28.95 10.00 37.05
N VAL A 219 -28.24 10.59 36.09
CA VAL A 219 -28.67 11.77 35.30
C VAL A 219 -29.89 11.50 34.39
N PHE A 220 -30.21 10.25 34.05
CA PHE A 220 -31.24 9.89 33.05
C PHE A 220 -32.44 9.07 33.58
N ALA A 221 -32.56 8.85 34.89
CA ALA A 221 -33.54 7.90 35.45
C ALA A 221 -34.85 8.53 35.99
N GLU A 222 -34.88 9.85 36.20
CA GLU A 222 -35.97 10.50 36.93
C GLU A 222 -37.26 10.58 36.08
N ASP A 223 -37.15 11.07 34.84
CA ASP A 223 -38.30 11.32 33.95
C ASP A 223 -38.99 10.03 33.44
N LEU A 224 -38.27 8.91 33.36
CA LEU A 224 -38.78 7.67 32.74
C LEU A 224 -39.50 6.72 33.69
N THR A 225 -39.40 6.93 35.01
CA THR A 225 -39.97 6.00 36.00
C THR A 225 -41.03 6.61 36.91
N GLY A 226 -41.07 7.94 37.05
CA GLY A 226 -42.00 8.64 37.97
C GLY A 226 -41.84 8.23 39.44
N SER A 227 -40.77 7.49 39.78
CA SER A 227 -40.52 6.93 41.10
C SER A 227 -39.31 7.58 41.72
N THR A 228 -39.50 8.12 42.93
CA THR A 228 -38.42 8.65 43.78
C THR A 228 -37.69 7.55 44.55
N ASP A 229 -38.18 6.31 44.52
CA ASP A 229 -37.54 5.18 45.19
C ASP A 229 -36.41 4.57 44.35
N ALA A 230 -35.19 4.66 44.87
CA ALA A 230 -33.98 4.11 44.26
C ALA A 230 -34.06 2.59 44.09
N GLU A 231 -34.70 1.86 45.01
CA GLU A 231 -34.81 0.40 44.92
C GLU A 231 -35.67 -0.02 43.72
N THR A 232 -36.76 0.70 43.48
CA THR A 232 -37.64 0.56 42.32
C THR A 232 -36.90 0.91 41.01
N ARG A 233 -36.10 1.99 40.97
CA ARG A 233 -35.28 2.33 39.79
C ARG A 233 -34.29 1.21 39.44
N VAL A 234 -33.61 0.64 40.44
CA VAL A 234 -32.68 -0.50 40.26
C VAL A 234 -33.43 -1.75 39.77
N ARG A 235 -34.59 -2.06 40.35
CA ARG A 235 -35.41 -3.21 39.93
C ARG A 235 -35.91 -3.08 38.49
N ILE A 236 -36.41 -1.92 38.09
CA ILE A 236 -36.83 -1.62 36.72
C ILE A 236 -35.65 -1.71 35.75
N ARG A 237 -34.49 -1.08 36.06
CA ARG A 237 -33.26 -1.22 35.24
C ARG A 237 -32.86 -2.68 35.05
N LYS A 238 -32.93 -3.51 36.10
CA LYS A 238 -32.58 -4.93 36.04
C LYS A 238 -33.55 -5.73 35.18
N GLN A 239 -34.84 -5.39 35.23
CA GLN A 239 -35.89 -6.02 34.44
C GLN A 239 -35.81 -5.63 32.95
N ILE A 240 -35.56 -4.35 32.64
CA ILE A 240 -35.33 -3.86 31.27
C ILE A 240 -34.04 -4.46 30.69
N LYS A 241 -32.92 -4.44 31.42
CA LYS A 241 -31.68 -5.11 30.98
C LYS A 241 -31.89 -6.61 30.74
N GLY A 242 -32.69 -7.27 31.59
CA GLY A 242 -33.07 -8.68 31.41
C GLY A 242 -33.87 -8.92 30.12
N GLN A 243 -34.89 -8.10 29.85
CA GLN A 243 -35.71 -8.23 28.64
C GLN A 243 -34.96 -7.88 27.36
N MET A 244 -34.12 -6.83 27.36
CA MET A 244 -33.27 -6.49 26.22
C MET A 244 -32.25 -7.60 25.93
N LYS A 245 -31.58 -8.12 26.97
CA LYS A 245 -30.62 -9.23 26.82
C LYS A 245 -31.27 -10.54 26.35
N ALA A 246 -32.55 -10.76 26.69
CA ALA A 246 -33.31 -11.92 26.21
C ALA A 246 -33.82 -11.76 24.76
N THR A 247 -33.92 -10.54 24.23
CA THR A 247 -34.45 -10.26 22.87
C THR A 247 -33.38 -9.94 21.82
N LEU A 248 -32.15 -9.62 22.23
CA LEU A 248 -31.00 -9.34 21.35
C LEU A 248 -29.87 -10.40 21.28
N PRO A 249 -29.96 -11.64 21.82
CA PRO A 249 -28.78 -12.51 21.93
C PRO A 249 -28.15 -12.88 20.57
N ALA A 250 -28.97 -13.00 19.52
CA ALA A 250 -28.50 -13.31 18.17
C ALA A 250 -27.75 -12.15 17.48
N SER A 251 -27.98 -10.89 17.87
CA SER A 251 -27.20 -9.76 17.33
C SER A 251 -25.89 -9.57 18.08
N ASP A 252 -25.87 -9.86 19.39
CA ASP A 252 -24.68 -9.71 20.22
C ASP A 252 -23.62 -10.75 19.84
N GLU A 253 -24.01 -12.02 19.67
CA GLU A 253 -23.10 -13.09 19.21
C GLU A 253 -22.51 -12.79 17.81
N ALA A 254 -23.35 -12.31 16.87
CA ALA A 254 -22.88 -11.93 15.54
C ALA A 254 -21.91 -10.73 15.58
N PHE A 255 -22.18 -9.73 16.44
CA PHE A 255 -21.32 -8.56 16.59
C PHE A 255 -19.99 -8.91 17.28
N GLU A 256 -20.02 -9.74 18.33
CA GLU A 256 -18.80 -10.25 18.98
C GLU A 256 -17.97 -11.08 18.01
N LYS A 257 -18.59 -11.95 17.21
CA LYS A 257 -17.91 -12.70 16.16
C LYS A 257 -17.21 -11.78 15.15
N THR A 258 -17.91 -10.81 14.57
CA THR A 258 -17.31 -9.84 13.63
C THR A 258 -16.24 -8.96 14.28
N ARG A 259 -16.38 -8.64 15.58
CA ARG A 259 -15.35 -7.92 16.34
C ARG A 259 -14.08 -8.77 16.49
N ASN A 260 -14.23 -10.05 16.85
CA ASN A 260 -13.12 -10.99 17.00
C ASN A 260 -12.40 -11.22 15.67
N GLU A 261 -13.15 -11.46 14.58
CA GLU A 261 -12.62 -11.57 13.21
C GLU A 261 -11.84 -10.31 12.79
N LEU A 262 -12.34 -9.11 13.14
CA LEU A 262 -11.65 -7.85 12.85
C LEU A 262 -10.38 -7.64 13.69
N GLU A 263 -10.40 -8.08 14.95
CA GLU A 263 -9.24 -7.99 15.86
C GLU A 263 -8.15 -8.99 15.45
N GLU A 264 -8.54 -10.21 15.11
CA GLU A 264 -7.67 -11.22 14.50
C GLU A 264 -7.05 -10.71 13.19
N ALA A 265 -7.85 -10.15 12.27
CA ALA A 265 -7.34 -9.57 11.03
C ALA A 265 -6.34 -8.42 11.27
N ARG A 266 -6.53 -7.60 12.31
CA ARG A 266 -5.57 -6.56 12.71
C ARG A 266 -4.28 -7.16 13.28
N ASN A 267 -4.38 -8.19 14.11
CA ASN A 267 -3.22 -8.86 14.70
C ASN A 267 -2.39 -9.58 13.61
N ASN A 268 -3.06 -10.27 12.68
CA ASN A 268 -2.44 -10.89 11.51
C ASN A 268 -1.76 -9.86 10.61
N TYR A 269 -2.37 -8.69 10.37
CA TYR A 269 -1.74 -7.58 9.66
C TYR A 269 -0.49 -7.03 10.37
N GLN A 270 -0.55 -6.82 11.70
CA GLN A 270 0.62 -6.36 12.47
C GLN A 270 1.75 -7.39 12.47
N LEU A 271 1.44 -8.68 12.57
CA LEU A 271 2.41 -9.77 12.49
C LEU A 271 3.04 -9.85 11.09
N ALA A 272 2.23 -9.74 10.04
CA ALA A 272 2.69 -9.66 8.66
C ALA A 272 3.64 -8.49 8.43
N ARG A 273 3.32 -7.31 8.98
CA ARG A 273 4.18 -6.12 8.94
C ARG A 273 5.52 -6.35 9.64
N LYS A 274 5.53 -6.94 10.84
CA LYS A 274 6.78 -7.27 11.56
C LYS A 274 7.65 -8.25 10.77
N HIS A 275 7.07 -9.34 10.25
CA HIS A 275 7.80 -10.29 9.42
C HIS A 275 8.31 -9.66 8.11
N TYR A 276 7.58 -8.69 7.56
CA TYR A 276 8.05 -7.92 6.43
C TYR A 276 9.28 -7.07 6.79
N GLU A 277 9.21 -6.28 7.87
CA GLU A 277 10.31 -5.45 8.38
C GLU A 277 11.56 -6.30 8.71
N GLU A 278 11.39 -7.45 9.37
CA GLU A 278 12.45 -8.45 9.62
C GLU A 278 13.06 -8.99 8.32
N ALA A 279 12.22 -9.30 7.32
CA ALA A 279 12.67 -9.78 6.02
C ALA A 279 13.45 -8.69 5.26
N GLN A 280 13.01 -7.41 5.33
CA GLN A 280 13.76 -6.28 4.77
C GLN A 280 15.17 -6.20 5.39
N GLN A 281 15.26 -6.25 6.71
CA GLN A 281 16.53 -6.10 7.44
C GLN A 281 17.49 -7.24 7.13
N ARG A 282 17.04 -8.50 7.20
CA ARG A 282 17.85 -9.68 6.85
C ARG A 282 18.38 -9.61 5.43
N PHE A 283 17.55 -9.16 4.50
CA PHE A 283 17.91 -9.03 3.10
C PHE A 283 18.87 -7.85 2.84
N ALA A 284 18.69 -6.72 3.53
CA ALA A 284 19.63 -5.59 3.49
C ALA A 284 21.01 -5.96 4.06
N GLN A 285 21.07 -6.77 5.12
CA GLN A 285 22.31 -7.32 5.67
C GLN A 285 23.02 -8.25 4.66
N GLN A 286 22.29 -9.19 4.05
CA GLN A 286 22.85 -10.09 3.03
C GLN A 286 23.33 -9.33 1.79
N LYS A 287 22.59 -8.30 1.36
CA LYS A 287 23.04 -7.35 0.32
C LYS A 287 24.38 -6.71 0.70
N GLY A 288 24.48 -6.14 1.90
CA GLY A 288 25.70 -5.47 2.37
C GLY A 288 26.91 -6.41 2.40
N ARG A 289 26.72 -7.65 2.87
CA ARG A 289 27.77 -8.68 2.89
C ARG A 289 28.24 -9.04 1.48
N LEU A 290 27.30 -9.32 0.57
CA LEU A 290 27.61 -9.64 -0.83
C LEU A 290 28.27 -8.47 -1.58
N GLN A 291 27.95 -7.22 -1.21
CA GLN A 291 28.60 -6.02 -1.73
C GLN A 291 30.05 -5.89 -1.26
N GLY A 292 30.33 -6.16 0.01
CA GLY A 292 31.72 -6.22 0.54
C GLY A 292 32.56 -7.22 -0.25
N LEU A 293 32.11 -8.48 -0.28
CA LEU A 293 32.79 -9.56 -1.03
C LEU A 293 32.97 -9.23 -2.53
N HIS A 294 32.02 -8.53 -3.15
CA HIS A 294 32.12 -8.10 -4.55
C HIS A 294 33.22 -7.05 -4.78
N ASP A 295 33.41 -6.12 -3.84
CA ASP A 295 34.44 -5.09 -3.91
C ASP A 295 35.82 -5.64 -3.52
N ASP A 296 35.90 -6.53 -2.54
CA ASP A 296 37.12 -7.29 -2.20
C ASP A 296 37.57 -8.16 -3.39
N PHE A 297 36.65 -8.94 -3.97
CA PHE A 297 36.93 -9.72 -5.19
C PHE A 297 37.38 -8.82 -6.36
N LYS A 298 36.87 -7.58 -6.46
CA LYS A 298 37.28 -6.60 -7.49
C LYS A 298 38.66 -6.00 -7.21
N VAL A 299 39.13 -5.97 -5.96
CA VAL A 299 40.52 -5.63 -5.62
C VAL A 299 41.44 -6.78 -6.02
N CYS A 300 41.09 -8.00 -5.65
CA CYS A 300 41.81 -9.23 -6.02
C CYS A 300 41.96 -9.38 -7.55
N GLU A 301 40.87 -9.19 -8.32
CA GLU A 301 40.87 -9.27 -9.80
C GLU A 301 41.77 -8.20 -10.47
N LYS A 302 42.11 -7.12 -9.76
CA LYS A 302 43.06 -6.09 -10.23
C LYS A 302 44.52 -6.40 -9.85
N GLN A 303 44.73 -7.15 -8.78
CA GLN A 303 46.07 -7.58 -8.34
C GLN A 303 46.58 -8.70 -9.24
N SER A 304 45.80 -9.76 -9.48
CA SER A 304 46.21 -10.86 -10.35
C SER A 304 46.54 -10.42 -11.78
N LYS A 305 45.84 -9.42 -12.32
CA LYS A 305 46.13 -8.83 -13.65
C LYS A 305 47.46 -8.06 -13.74
N LYS A 306 48.15 -7.80 -12.62
CA LYS A 306 49.47 -7.15 -12.61
C LYS A 306 50.65 -8.12 -12.69
N GLY A 307 50.39 -9.42 -12.73
CA GLY A 307 51.42 -10.45 -12.83
C GLY A 307 51.87 -11.04 -11.50
N ASP A 308 51.28 -10.60 -10.39
CA ASP A 308 51.43 -11.26 -9.09
C ASP A 308 50.65 -12.60 -9.12
N THR A 309 51.32 -13.68 -8.74
CA THR A 309 50.71 -15.01 -8.56
C THR A 309 49.48 -14.91 -7.65
N GLU A 310 48.34 -15.55 -8.00
CA GLU A 310 47.11 -15.44 -7.20
C GLU A 310 47.38 -15.74 -5.72
N SER A 311 47.22 -14.73 -4.85
CA SER A 311 47.31 -14.91 -3.40
C SER A 311 46.28 -15.94 -2.94
N SER A 312 46.62 -16.78 -1.96
CA SER A 312 45.69 -17.74 -1.36
C SER A 312 44.39 -17.06 -0.90
N GLU A 313 44.51 -15.85 -0.37
CA GLU A 313 43.40 -15.00 0.08
C GLU A 313 42.44 -14.66 -1.07
N CYS A 314 42.97 -14.30 -2.24
CA CYS A 314 42.17 -14.03 -3.46
C CYS A 314 41.39 -15.28 -3.90
N GLY A 315 42.00 -16.46 -3.78
CA GLY A 315 41.33 -17.73 -4.04
C GLY A 315 40.16 -18.00 -3.09
N GLU A 316 40.31 -17.66 -1.81
CA GLU A 316 39.25 -17.82 -0.79
C GLU A 316 38.11 -16.81 -0.98
N THR A 317 38.42 -15.51 -1.14
CA THR A 317 37.41 -14.47 -1.41
C THR A 317 36.60 -14.78 -2.68
N ARG A 318 37.23 -15.34 -3.72
CA ARG A 318 36.54 -15.76 -4.95
C ARG A 318 35.53 -16.88 -4.69
N LYS A 319 35.88 -17.89 -3.88
CA LYS A 319 34.99 -19.00 -3.53
C LYS A 319 33.82 -18.51 -2.67
N GLU A 320 34.10 -17.72 -1.64
CA GLU A 320 33.06 -17.15 -0.78
C GLU A 320 32.08 -16.28 -1.59
N PHE A 321 32.59 -15.38 -2.44
CA PHE A 321 31.76 -14.57 -3.35
C PHE A 321 30.91 -15.42 -4.30
N ASN A 322 31.49 -16.46 -4.91
CA ASN A 322 30.78 -17.35 -5.84
C ASN A 322 29.66 -18.14 -5.14
N LYS A 323 29.95 -18.71 -3.97
CA LYS A 323 29.00 -19.43 -3.12
C LYS A 323 27.83 -18.53 -2.72
N GLU A 324 28.13 -17.35 -2.18
CA GLU A 324 27.10 -16.42 -1.69
C GLU A 324 26.28 -15.80 -2.82
N SER A 325 26.89 -15.53 -3.97
CA SER A 325 26.15 -15.12 -5.16
C SER A 325 25.14 -16.19 -5.59
N LYS A 326 25.54 -17.48 -5.58
CA LYS A 326 24.68 -18.61 -5.91
C LYS A 326 23.53 -18.74 -4.91
N GLU A 327 23.84 -18.76 -3.60
CA GLU A 327 22.84 -18.85 -2.52
C GLU A 327 21.86 -17.67 -2.53
N PHE A 328 22.34 -16.43 -2.70
CA PHE A 328 21.51 -15.23 -2.75
C PHE A 328 20.53 -15.24 -3.93
N LEU A 329 21.00 -15.61 -5.14
CA LEU A 329 20.15 -15.66 -6.32
C LEU A 329 19.09 -16.77 -6.23
N LEU A 330 19.44 -17.95 -5.71
CA LEU A 330 18.48 -19.04 -5.49
C LEU A 330 17.40 -18.66 -4.47
N LYS A 331 17.80 -18.10 -3.33
CA LYS A 331 16.87 -17.63 -2.29
C LYS A 331 15.97 -16.49 -2.77
N THR A 332 16.48 -15.64 -3.66
CA THR A 332 15.68 -14.58 -4.30
C THR A 332 14.60 -15.18 -5.21
N ALA A 333 14.93 -16.25 -5.96
CA ALA A 333 13.93 -16.95 -6.76
C ALA A 333 12.86 -17.63 -5.87
N GLU A 334 13.26 -18.34 -4.80
CA GLU A 334 12.34 -18.98 -3.85
C GLU A 334 11.27 -18.04 -3.29
N LEU A 335 11.67 -16.84 -2.83
CA LEU A 335 10.74 -15.79 -2.36
C LEU A 335 9.71 -15.39 -3.42
N VAL A 336 10.04 -15.53 -4.70
CA VAL A 336 9.18 -15.17 -5.82
C VAL A 336 8.21 -16.32 -6.16
N TYR A 337 8.61 -17.59 -6.03
CA TYR A 337 7.64 -18.70 -6.02
C TYR A 337 6.62 -18.52 -4.90
N GLU A 338 7.05 -18.17 -3.67
CA GLU A 338 6.13 -17.92 -2.56
C GLU A 338 5.14 -16.78 -2.87
N ALA A 339 5.64 -15.64 -3.35
CA ALA A 339 4.81 -14.49 -3.66
C ALA A 339 3.80 -14.78 -4.79
N VAL A 340 4.24 -15.44 -5.86
CA VAL A 340 3.35 -15.83 -6.98
C VAL A 340 2.33 -16.86 -6.54
N ASN A 341 2.72 -17.91 -5.81
CA ASN A 341 1.79 -18.95 -5.36
C ASN A 341 0.67 -18.39 -4.47
N LYS A 342 0.98 -17.45 -3.57
CA LYS A 342 -0.01 -16.77 -2.73
C LYS A 342 -1.00 -15.92 -3.55
N VAL A 343 -0.54 -15.25 -4.62
CA VAL A 343 -1.45 -14.54 -5.53
C VAL A 343 -2.25 -15.50 -6.40
N LYS A 344 -1.68 -16.62 -6.88
CA LYS A 344 -2.43 -17.69 -7.56
C LYS A 344 -3.56 -18.23 -6.65
N GLN A 345 -3.28 -18.53 -5.38
CA GLN A 345 -4.28 -18.97 -4.40
C GLN A 345 -5.42 -17.95 -4.26
N ARG A 346 -5.11 -16.66 -4.09
CA ARG A 346 -6.11 -15.59 -3.98
C ARG A 346 -6.96 -15.41 -5.25
N ILE A 347 -6.39 -15.60 -6.44
CA ILE A 347 -7.14 -15.58 -7.70
C ILE A 347 -8.10 -16.76 -7.78
N SER A 348 -7.64 -17.97 -7.45
CA SER A 348 -8.48 -19.18 -7.42
C SER A 348 -9.65 -19.03 -6.45
N MET A 349 -9.40 -18.52 -5.24
CA MET A 349 -10.39 -18.32 -4.17
C MET A 349 -11.31 -17.11 -4.38
N SER A 350 -11.01 -16.19 -5.30
CA SER A 350 -11.84 -14.99 -5.51
C SER A 350 -13.20 -15.37 -6.11
N GLU A 351 -14.31 -15.07 -5.44
CA GLU A 351 -15.65 -15.25 -6.03
C GLU A 351 -15.98 -14.16 -7.07
N GLU A 352 -15.24 -13.05 -7.05
CA GLU A 352 -15.51 -11.83 -7.79
C GLU A 352 -14.95 -11.83 -9.23
N LEU A 353 -14.18 -12.85 -9.59
CA LEU A 353 -13.54 -13.00 -10.91
C LEU A 353 -14.22 -14.11 -11.70
N THR A 354 -14.46 -13.87 -12.99
CA THR A 354 -14.96 -14.91 -13.90
C THR A 354 -13.95 -16.04 -14.06
N ALA A 355 -14.42 -17.24 -14.41
CA ALA A 355 -13.55 -18.40 -14.64
C ALA A 355 -12.47 -18.13 -15.72
N GLU A 356 -12.85 -17.40 -16.78
CA GLU A 356 -11.96 -17.00 -17.87
C GLU A 356 -10.86 -16.04 -17.40
N GLU A 357 -11.22 -15.02 -16.59
CA GLU A 357 -10.25 -14.08 -16.02
C GLU A 357 -9.28 -14.77 -15.06
N LYS A 358 -9.78 -15.67 -14.21
CA LYS A 358 -8.94 -16.51 -13.33
C LYS A 358 -7.94 -17.31 -14.14
N GLN A 359 -8.43 -18.09 -15.12
CA GLN A 359 -7.58 -18.93 -15.96
C GLN A 359 -6.50 -18.10 -16.66
N LYS A 360 -6.89 -16.99 -17.31
CA LYS A 360 -5.96 -16.08 -18.00
C LYS A 360 -4.87 -15.52 -17.08
N MET A 361 -5.20 -15.16 -15.84
CA MET A 361 -4.20 -14.69 -14.87
C MET A 361 -3.30 -15.82 -14.35
N LEU A 362 -3.84 -17.02 -14.15
CA LEU A 362 -3.07 -18.19 -13.71
C LEU A 362 -2.08 -18.65 -14.80
N GLU A 363 -2.49 -18.68 -16.06
CA GLU A 363 -1.64 -18.96 -17.23
C GLU A 363 -0.51 -17.95 -17.37
N MET A 364 -0.79 -16.66 -17.21
CA MET A 364 0.24 -15.60 -17.20
C MET A 364 1.28 -15.84 -16.10
N PHE A 365 0.87 -16.23 -14.89
CA PHE A 365 1.81 -16.60 -13.84
C PHE A 365 2.62 -17.84 -14.19
N GLU A 366 2.01 -18.89 -14.75
CA GLU A 366 2.72 -20.13 -15.12
C GLU A 366 3.76 -19.90 -16.23
N GLN A 367 3.46 -19.03 -17.20
CA GLN A 367 4.45 -18.61 -18.19
C GLN A 367 5.65 -17.92 -17.52
N ARG A 368 5.41 -16.97 -16.59
CA ARG A 368 6.50 -16.29 -15.87
C ARG A 368 7.24 -17.18 -14.86
N MET A 369 6.59 -18.20 -14.31
CA MET A 369 7.31 -19.16 -13.44
C MET A 369 8.30 -20.00 -14.24
N LYS A 370 8.00 -20.34 -15.50
CA LYS A 370 9.00 -20.97 -16.40
C LYS A 370 10.22 -20.08 -16.64
N ASP A 371 10.04 -18.75 -16.74
CA ASP A 371 11.15 -17.80 -16.83
C ASP A 371 12.04 -17.85 -15.56
N VAL A 372 11.44 -18.06 -14.37
CA VAL A 372 12.16 -18.25 -13.10
C VAL A 372 12.84 -19.62 -13.04
N ASP A 373 12.15 -20.69 -13.42
CA ASP A 373 12.70 -22.06 -13.45
C ASP A 373 13.97 -22.10 -14.32
N ASN A 374 13.90 -21.52 -15.52
CA ASN A 374 15.02 -21.40 -16.44
C ASN A 374 16.19 -20.62 -15.82
N ALA A 375 15.92 -19.50 -15.16
CA ALA A 375 16.94 -18.71 -14.47
C ALA A 375 17.57 -19.45 -13.28
N VAL A 376 16.78 -20.23 -12.54
CA VAL A 376 17.24 -21.11 -11.45
C VAL A 376 18.13 -22.22 -11.98
N VAL A 377 17.81 -22.83 -13.13
CA VAL A 377 18.69 -23.83 -13.78
C VAL A 377 20.04 -23.21 -14.13
N VAL A 378 20.06 -22.02 -14.75
CA VAL A 378 21.31 -21.30 -15.08
C VAL A 378 22.13 -21.03 -13.82
N VAL A 379 21.53 -20.54 -12.72
CA VAL A 379 22.24 -20.29 -11.46
C VAL A 379 22.77 -21.59 -10.84
N LYS A 380 22.00 -22.70 -10.92
CA LYS A 380 22.43 -24.00 -10.40
C LYS A 380 23.65 -24.56 -11.16
N SER A 381 23.76 -24.30 -12.47
CA SER A 381 24.90 -24.72 -13.29
C SER A 381 26.19 -23.88 -13.13
N LEU A 382 26.17 -22.81 -12.31
CA LEU A 382 27.39 -22.04 -12.02
C LEU A 382 28.21 -22.73 -10.93
N ASP A 383 29.27 -23.43 -11.31
CA ASP A 383 30.15 -24.18 -10.40
C ASP A 383 31.50 -23.47 -10.19
N GLU A 384 32.29 -23.87 -9.20
CA GLU A 384 33.62 -23.26 -9.00
C GLU A 384 34.65 -23.86 -9.98
N PRO A 385 35.45 -23.05 -10.72
CA PRO A 385 35.64 -21.60 -10.62
C PRO A 385 35.00 -20.78 -11.78
N THR A 386 33.66 -20.68 -11.84
CA THR A 386 32.93 -19.82 -12.79
C THR A 386 33.46 -18.37 -12.79
N PRO A 387 33.52 -17.70 -13.96
CA PRO A 387 33.88 -16.28 -14.06
C PRO A 387 32.73 -15.35 -13.66
N ARG A 388 33.07 -14.20 -13.06
CA ARG A 388 32.16 -13.15 -12.57
C ARG A 388 31.06 -12.72 -13.55
N GLU A 389 31.37 -12.65 -14.85
CA GLU A 389 30.41 -12.19 -15.86
C GLU A 389 29.25 -13.18 -16.08
N GLU A 390 29.40 -14.46 -15.74
CA GLU A 390 28.30 -15.43 -15.80
C GLU A 390 27.30 -15.24 -14.65
N TYR A 391 27.79 -15.06 -13.41
CA TYR A 391 26.94 -14.65 -12.28
C TYR A 391 26.20 -13.34 -12.58
N ARG A 392 26.87 -12.39 -13.24
CA ARG A 392 26.25 -11.13 -13.65
C ARG A 392 25.17 -11.31 -14.71
N LYS A 393 25.38 -12.17 -15.71
CA LYS A 393 24.36 -12.53 -16.71
C LYS A 393 23.17 -13.21 -16.04
N ALA A 394 23.39 -14.18 -15.16
CA ALA A 394 22.34 -14.86 -14.41
C ALA A 394 21.55 -13.90 -13.51
N ALA A 395 22.23 -13.01 -12.77
CA ALA A 395 21.59 -11.97 -11.95
C ALA A 395 20.77 -10.97 -12.80
N LYS A 396 21.23 -10.65 -14.01
CA LYS A 396 20.48 -9.80 -14.97
C LYS A 396 19.21 -10.50 -15.47
N ILE A 397 19.30 -11.78 -15.85
CA ILE A 397 18.13 -12.56 -16.29
C ILE A 397 17.11 -12.63 -15.15
N ILE A 398 17.55 -12.95 -13.93
CA ILE A 398 16.68 -12.92 -12.74
C ILE A 398 16.03 -11.54 -12.59
N LYS A 399 16.81 -10.43 -12.63
CA LYS A 399 16.25 -9.07 -12.54
C LYS A 399 15.06 -8.85 -13.46
N GLU A 400 15.25 -9.15 -14.74
CA GLU A 400 14.27 -8.84 -15.79
C GLU A 400 13.00 -9.69 -15.62
N THR A 401 13.15 -10.97 -15.28
CA THR A 401 12.05 -11.85 -14.88
C THR A 401 11.30 -11.33 -13.64
N LEU A 402 12.02 -10.90 -12.59
CA LEU A 402 11.42 -10.37 -11.37
C LEU A 402 10.71 -9.04 -11.58
N GLN A 403 11.20 -8.20 -12.49
CA GLN A 403 10.54 -6.96 -12.91
C GLN A 403 9.20 -7.26 -13.59
N GLY A 404 9.18 -8.21 -14.53
CA GLY A 404 7.95 -8.68 -15.17
C GLY A 404 6.94 -9.25 -14.16
N ILE A 405 7.41 -10.06 -13.21
CA ILE A 405 6.56 -10.63 -12.15
C ILE A 405 6.05 -9.54 -11.19
N ARG A 406 6.89 -8.58 -10.74
CA ARG A 406 6.47 -7.44 -9.89
C ARG A 406 5.34 -6.66 -10.55
N PHE A 407 5.46 -6.38 -11.84
CA PHE A 407 4.43 -5.68 -12.62
C PHE A 407 3.12 -6.47 -12.64
N MET A 408 3.15 -7.76 -13.00
CA MET A 408 1.94 -8.60 -13.02
C MET A 408 1.32 -8.79 -11.62
N LEU A 409 2.14 -8.93 -10.57
CA LEU A 409 1.64 -9.02 -9.19
C LEU A 409 0.92 -7.73 -8.78
N LYS A 410 1.53 -6.55 -8.98
CA LYS A 410 0.89 -5.25 -8.70
C LYS A 410 -0.39 -5.06 -9.53
N GLN A 411 -0.42 -5.51 -10.78
CA GLN A 411 -1.61 -5.44 -11.65
C GLN A 411 -2.73 -6.39 -11.18
N ASN A 412 -2.46 -7.68 -10.99
CA ASN A 412 -3.47 -8.67 -10.65
C ASN A 412 -4.02 -8.47 -9.22
N VAL A 413 -3.21 -7.94 -8.29
CA VAL A 413 -3.70 -7.45 -6.99
C VAL A 413 -4.62 -6.25 -7.17
N GLY A 414 -4.29 -5.34 -8.10
CA GLY A 414 -5.16 -4.22 -8.47
C GLY A 414 -6.53 -4.67 -8.96
N VAL A 415 -6.56 -5.63 -9.90
CA VAL A 415 -7.80 -6.24 -10.43
C VAL A 415 -8.61 -6.96 -9.34
N LEU A 416 -7.95 -7.65 -8.40
CA LEU A 416 -8.63 -8.25 -7.24
C LEU A 416 -9.24 -7.20 -6.29
N ALA A 417 -8.53 -6.10 -6.05
CA ALA A 417 -8.99 -5.01 -5.20
C ALA A 417 -10.11 -4.20 -5.88
N GLU A 418 -10.03 -4.02 -7.20
CA GLU A 418 -11.05 -3.48 -8.07
C GLU A 418 -12.34 -4.31 -7.96
N ALA A 419 -12.31 -5.60 -8.30
CA ALA A 419 -13.50 -6.47 -8.28
C ALA A 419 -14.23 -6.45 -6.91
N LYS A 420 -13.48 -6.58 -5.79
CA LYS A 420 -14.04 -6.45 -4.44
C LYS A 420 -14.67 -5.07 -4.18
N LEU A 421 -14.05 -3.98 -4.66
CA LEU A 421 -14.55 -2.61 -4.46
C LEU A 421 -15.81 -2.33 -5.31
N GLY A 422 -15.84 -2.80 -6.56
CA GLY A 422 -16.99 -2.69 -7.45
C GLY A 422 -18.24 -3.35 -6.87
N ASN A 423 -18.09 -4.51 -6.23
CA ASN A 423 -19.19 -5.18 -5.53
C ASN A 423 -19.68 -4.43 -4.28
N ILE A 424 -18.78 -3.76 -3.54
CA ILE A 424 -19.19 -2.89 -2.44
C ILE A 424 -19.97 -1.67 -2.96
N ILE A 425 -19.51 -1.05 -4.05
CA ILE A 425 -20.18 0.09 -4.69
C ILE A 425 -21.57 -0.31 -5.21
N SER A 426 -21.69 -1.44 -5.91
CA SER A 426 -22.97 -1.92 -6.43
C SER A 426 -23.97 -2.29 -5.32
N HIS A 427 -23.49 -2.79 -4.17
CA HIS A 427 -24.32 -3.01 -3.00
C HIS A 427 -24.76 -1.68 -2.34
N LEU A 428 -23.90 -0.66 -2.29
CA LEU A 428 -24.28 0.67 -1.79
C LEU A 428 -25.33 1.34 -2.69
N ALA A 429 -25.23 1.18 -4.01
CA ALA A 429 -26.23 1.66 -4.96
C ALA A 429 -27.61 1.00 -4.73
N LYS A 430 -27.66 -0.33 -4.57
CA LYS A 430 -28.92 -1.05 -4.24
C LYS A 430 -29.52 -0.63 -2.89
N LEU A 431 -28.68 -0.33 -1.91
CA LEU A 431 -29.14 0.20 -0.62
C LEU A 431 -29.76 1.59 -0.76
N LYS A 432 -29.23 2.44 -1.64
CA LYS A 432 -29.80 3.77 -1.93
C LYS A 432 -31.28 3.66 -2.31
N GLU A 433 -31.60 2.83 -3.29
CA GLU A 433 -32.96 2.60 -3.79
C GLU A 433 -33.91 2.14 -2.65
N GLN A 434 -33.43 1.28 -1.76
CA GLN A 434 -34.20 0.82 -0.59
C GLN A 434 -34.47 1.93 0.43
N PHE A 435 -33.55 2.89 0.60
CA PHE A 435 -33.76 4.03 1.49
C PHE A 435 -34.61 5.13 0.87
N GLU A 436 -34.49 5.39 -0.43
CA GLU A 436 -35.39 6.28 -1.17
C GLU A 436 -36.84 5.75 -1.07
N ALA A 437 -37.07 4.47 -1.36
CA ALA A 437 -38.38 3.84 -1.23
C ALA A 437 -38.92 3.79 0.22
N LYS A 438 -38.06 3.83 1.25
CA LYS A 438 -38.49 3.99 2.66
C LYS A 438 -38.80 5.45 3.00
N ARG A 439 -38.02 6.39 2.47
CA ARG A 439 -38.28 7.83 2.61
C ARG A 439 -39.62 8.20 1.96
N ASP A 440 -39.92 7.69 0.78
CA ASP A 440 -41.21 7.93 0.10
C ASP A 440 -42.40 7.50 0.98
N LYS A 441 -42.33 6.32 1.59
CA LYS A 441 -43.37 5.86 2.54
C LYS A 441 -43.49 6.75 3.78
N LEU A 442 -42.39 7.31 4.27
CA LEU A 442 -42.42 8.25 5.40
C LEU A 442 -43.01 9.61 5.00
N ALA A 443 -42.81 10.06 3.77
CA ALA A 443 -43.48 11.23 3.21
C ALA A 443 -44.98 10.99 2.97
N GLU A 444 -45.37 9.79 2.49
CA GLU A 444 -46.77 9.35 2.39
C GLU A 444 -47.46 9.28 3.77
N ASP A 445 -46.74 8.83 4.80
CA ASP A 445 -47.16 8.87 6.22
C ASP A 445 -47.27 10.31 6.79
N GLY A 446 -46.88 11.34 6.03
CA GLY A 446 -46.89 12.75 6.47
C GLY A 446 -45.79 13.13 7.47
N LYS A 447 -44.69 12.35 7.56
CA LYS A 447 -43.54 12.65 8.43
C LYS A 447 -42.54 13.56 7.72
N ASP A 448 -41.82 14.38 8.49
CA ASP A 448 -40.77 15.25 7.95
C ASP A 448 -39.55 14.44 7.50
N THR A 449 -39.24 14.48 6.20
CA THR A 449 -38.09 13.81 5.58
C THR A 449 -36.90 14.74 5.33
N ALA A 450 -36.95 16.03 5.70
CA ALA A 450 -35.97 17.03 5.26
C ALA A 450 -34.50 16.69 5.64
N SER A 451 -34.27 16.13 6.85
CA SER A 451 -32.93 15.67 7.26
C SER A 451 -32.49 14.43 6.47
N LEU A 452 -33.42 13.49 6.28
CA LEU A 452 -33.20 12.24 5.54
C LEU A 452 -32.90 12.52 4.05
N ASP A 453 -33.60 13.45 3.41
CA ASP A 453 -33.33 13.89 2.04
C ASP A 453 -31.95 14.56 1.89
N LYS A 454 -31.46 15.25 2.94
CA LYS A 454 -30.09 15.79 2.95
C LYS A 454 -29.05 14.66 3.05
N SER A 455 -29.23 13.73 3.98
CA SER A 455 -28.34 12.57 4.15
C SER A 455 -28.34 11.65 2.92
N LEU A 456 -29.48 11.45 2.26
CA LEU A 456 -29.58 10.67 1.00
C LEU A 456 -28.84 11.33 -0.16
N LYS A 457 -28.89 12.65 -0.30
CA LYS A 457 -28.11 13.39 -1.32
C LYS A 457 -26.61 13.30 -1.08
N GLU A 458 -26.17 13.40 0.17
CA GLU A 458 -24.76 13.23 0.54
C GLU A 458 -24.29 11.78 0.28
N PHE A 459 -25.11 10.78 0.62
CA PHE A 459 -24.85 9.38 0.34
C PHE A 459 -24.72 9.10 -1.16
N ASP A 460 -25.68 9.56 -1.98
CA ASP A 460 -25.66 9.45 -3.45
C ASP A 460 -24.41 10.13 -4.05
N SER A 461 -24.04 11.32 -3.56
CA SER A 461 -22.83 12.03 -3.97
C SER A 461 -21.56 11.21 -3.69
N ASN A 462 -21.44 10.65 -2.48
CA ASN A 462 -20.29 9.81 -2.11
C ASN A 462 -20.24 8.49 -2.91
N VAL A 463 -21.38 7.85 -3.18
CA VAL A 463 -21.44 6.63 -4.01
C VAL A 463 -21.05 6.92 -5.46
N LYS A 464 -21.51 8.03 -6.05
CA LYS A 464 -21.13 8.47 -7.40
C LYS A 464 -19.63 8.77 -7.51
N LEU A 465 -19.08 9.57 -6.60
CA LEU A 465 -17.64 9.87 -6.58
C LEU A 465 -16.78 8.60 -6.44
N ALA A 466 -17.24 7.63 -5.63
CA ALA A 466 -16.59 6.32 -5.55
C ALA A 466 -16.65 5.54 -6.87
N GLN A 467 -17.80 5.56 -7.55
CA GLN A 467 -18.01 4.89 -8.84
C GLN A 467 -17.20 5.52 -9.97
N ASP A 468 -17.14 6.85 -10.07
CA ASP A 468 -16.38 7.55 -11.12
C ASP A 468 -14.87 7.25 -10.98
N LEU A 469 -14.32 7.39 -9.77
CA LEU A 469 -12.91 7.06 -9.47
C LEU A 469 -12.58 5.57 -9.69
N TYR A 470 -13.57 4.69 -9.48
CA TYR A 470 -13.45 3.26 -9.75
C TYR A 470 -13.36 2.99 -11.25
N LEU A 471 -14.21 3.62 -12.06
CA LEU A 471 -14.19 3.49 -13.53
C LEU A 471 -12.88 4.04 -14.12
N ASP A 472 -12.40 5.18 -13.63
CA ASP A 472 -11.09 5.73 -14.01
C ASP A 472 -9.95 4.75 -13.69
N ALA A 473 -10.00 4.08 -12.53
CA ALA A 473 -9.02 3.05 -12.17
C ALA A 473 -9.05 1.85 -13.14
N GLN A 474 -10.24 1.38 -13.56
CA GLN A 474 -10.35 0.31 -14.57
C GLN A 474 -9.68 0.69 -15.89
N VAL A 475 -9.91 1.93 -16.35
CA VAL A 475 -9.30 2.44 -17.59
C VAL A 475 -7.78 2.49 -17.45
N LYS A 476 -7.27 2.93 -16.30
CA LYS A 476 -5.82 2.95 -16.02
C LYS A 476 -5.21 1.56 -15.96
N PHE A 477 -5.87 0.55 -15.35
CA PHE A 477 -5.36 -0.84 -15.37
C PHE A 477 -5.36 -1.46 -16.79
N LYS A 478 -6.34 -1.14 -17.63
CA LYS A 478 -6.38 -1.56 -19.05
C LYS A 478 -5.23 -0.94 -19.84
N GLN A 479 -5.06 0.38 -19.77
CA GLN A 479 -3.93 1.10 -20.40
C GLN A 479 -2.57 0.62 -19.88
N ALA A 480 -2.47 0.32 -18.58
CA ALA A 480 -1.26 -0.25 -17.99
C ALA A 480 -0.92 -1.62 -18.59
N LYS A 481 -1.93 -2.47 -18.85
CA LYS A 481 -1.76 -3.78 -19.49
C LYS A 481 -1.21 -3.67 -20.90
N GLU A 482 -1.81 -2.79 -21.70
CA GLU A 482 -1.43 -2.55 -23.10
C GLU A 482 -0.02 -1.98 -23.22
N LYS A 483 0.32 -1.02 -22.36
CA LYS A 483 1.61 -0.28 -22.40
C LYS A 483 2.70 -0.89 -21.52
N GLN A 484 2.40 -1.95 -20.78
CA GLN A 484 3.25 -2.54 -19.72
C GLN A 484 3.83 -1.49 -18.74
N SER A 485 3.04 -0.44 -18.43
CA SER A 485 3.53 0.75 -17.73
C SER A 485 3.30 0.66 -16.22
N PRO A 486 4.36 0.61 -15.38
CA PRO A 486 4.21 0.53 -13.92
C PRO A 486 3.61 1.81 -13.31
N GLU A 487 3.83 2.97 -13.91
CA GLU A 487 3.26 4.24 -13.42
C GLU A 487 1.74 4.27 -13.58
N LEU A 488 1.19 3.76 -14.70
CA LEU A 488 -0.26 3.61 -14.86
C LEU A 488 -0.87 2.64 -13.84
N VAL A 489 -0.12 1.63 -13.38
CA VAL A 489 -0.53 0.75 -12.27
C VAL A 489 -0.58 1.52 -10.94
N LYS A 490 0.41 2.38 -10.65
CA LYS A 490 0.40 3.24 -9.44
C LYS A 490 -0.78 4.22 -9.48
N GLU A 491 -0.99 4.90 -10.60
CA GLU A 491 -2.12 5.82 -10.80
C GLU A 491 -3.47 5.12 -10.55
N ALA A 492 -3.65 3.91 -11.07
CA ALA A 492 -4.85 3.11 -10.86
C ALA A 492 -5.06 2.75 -9.36
N HIS A 493 -4.00 2.37 -8.65
CA HIS A 493 -4.06 2.09 -7.20
C HIS A 493 -4.42 3.33 -6.38
N GLU A 494 -3.87 4.51 -6.71
CA GLU A 494 -4.24 5.78 -6.04
C GLU A 494 -5.70 6.19 -6.33
N LEU A 495 -6.24 5.87 -7.51
CA LEU A 495 -7.67 6.04 -7.81
C LEU A 495 -8.54 5.07 -6.99
N LEU A 496 -8.18 3.78 -6.91
CA LEU A 496 -8.88 2.81 -6.04
C LEU A 496 -8.85 3.23 -4.56
N LYS A 497 -7.74 3.78 -4.08
CA LYS A 497 -7.57 4.30 -2.70
C LYS A 497 -8.51 5.47 -2.42
N LYS A 498 -8.65 6.41 -3.36
CA LYS A 498 -9.62 7.52 -3.27
C LYS A 498 -11.07 7.02 -3.37
N SER A 499 -11.36 6.07 -4.25
CA SER A 499 -12.68 5.43 -4.33
C SER A 499 -13.06 4.74 -3.00
N ARG A 500 -12.12 3.98 -2.41
CA ARG A 500 -12.29 3.35 -1.07
C ARG A 500 -12.57 4.38 0.03
N TYR A 501 -11.96 5.56 -0.03
CA TYR A 501 -12.27 6.67 0.89
C TYR A 501 -13.73 7.13 0.76
N TYR A 502 -14.23 7.38 -0.45
CA TYR A 502 -15.64 7.76 -0.63
C TYR A 502 -16.63 6.64 -0.30
N VAL A 503 -16.27 5.37 -0.52
CA VAL A 503 -17.03 4.20 -0.01
C VAL A 503 -17.12 4.20 1.52
N LYS A 504 -16.06 4.61 2.21
CA LYS A 504 -16.05 4.75 3.68
C LYS A 504 -16.94 5.90 4.13
N GLU A 505 -16.89 7.05 3.47
CA GLU A 505 -17.77 8.18 3.82
C GLU A 505 -19.24 7.88 3.51
N ALA A 506 -19.56 7.25 2.38
CA ALA A 506 -20.90 6.72 2.11
C ALA A 506 -21.38 5.77 3.24
N ARG A 507 -20.51 4.87 3.74
CA ARG A 507 -20.82 4.02 4.90
C ARG A 507 -21.00 4.78 6.21
N ASN A 508 -20.40 5.97 6.37
CA ASN A 508 -20.64 6.85 7.51
C ASN A 508 -22.02 7.52 7.40
N THR A 509 -22.33 8.15 6.26
CA THR A 509 -23.64 8.76 5.98
C THR A 509 -24.78 7.74 6.10
N LEU A 510 -24.55 6.49 5.64
CA LEU A 510 -25.47 5.36 5.80
C LEU A 510 -25.86 5.09 7.26
N ARG A 511 -24.93 5.21 8.21
CA ARG A 511 -25.24 5.03 9.65
C ARG A 511 -26.16 6.14 10.17
N SER A 512 -25.97 7.36 9.69
CA SER A 512 -26.86 8.49 10.00
C SER A 512 -28.27 8.24 9.45
N ILE A 513 -28.39 7.85 8.17
CA ILE A 513 -29.67 7.47 7.53
C ILE A 513 -30.40 6.40 8.34
N VAL A 514 -29.70 5.32 8.74
CA VAL A 514 -30.26 4.23 9.54
C VAL A 514 -30.75 4.73 10.92
N LYS A 515 -30.00 5.64 11.55
CA LYS A 515 -30.38 6.25 12.85
C LYS A 515 -31.62 7.14 12.72
N GLU A 516 -31.69 7.98 11.69
CA GLU A 516 -32.84 8.85 11.42
C GLU A 516 -34.11 8.03 11.15
N LEU A 517 -34.02 7.02 10.27
CA LEU A 517 -35.14 6.12 9.95
C LEU A 517 -35.64 5.34 11.18
N LYS A 518 -34.74 4.95 12.09
CA LYS A 518 -35.10 4.31 13.36
C LYS A 518 -35.85 5.28 14.29
N ASN A 519 -35.38 6.52 14.39
CA ASN A 519 -36.02 7.55 15.21
C ASN A 519 -37.43 7.93 14.70
N GLN A 520 -37.65 7.88 13.38
CA GLN A 520 -38.96 8.14 12.76
C GLN A 520 -39.91 6.92 12.77
N GLY A 521 -39.53 5.81 13.43
CA GLY A 521 -40.31 4.57 13.50
C GLY A 521 -40.43 3.84 12.14
N GLY A 522 -39.60 4.17 11.16
CA GLY A 522 -39.69 3.69 9.78
C GLY A 522 -38.98 2.37 9.47
N MET A 523 -38.48 1.65 10.48
CA MET A 523 -37.72 0.40 10.28
C MET A 523 -38.39 -0.83 10.91
N PRO A 524 -38.87 -1.79 10.11
CA PRO A 524 -38.86 -3.18 10.56
C PRO A 524 -37.40 -3.59 10.83
N SER A 525 -37.17 -4.36 11.90
CA SER A 525 -35.83 -4.62 12.46
C SER A 525 -34.87 -5.43 11.56
N VAL A 526 -35.36 -5.95 10.44
CA VAL A 526 -34.59 -6.74 9.47
C VAL A 526 -34.13 -5.85 8.32
N ILE A 527 -33.09 -5.04 8.56
CA ILE A 527 -32.13 -4.78 7.49
C ILE A 527 -31.36 -6.08 7.33
N VAL A 528 -31.43 -6.71 6.16
CA VAL A 528 -30.56 -7.85 5.85
C VAL A 528 -29.12 -7.38 6.11
N PRO A 529 -28.38 -7.98 7.06
CA PRO A 529 -27.03 -7.55 7.33
C PRO A 529 -26.27 -7.63 6.02
N ILE A 530 -25.68 -6.49 5.59
CA ILE A 530 -24.80 -6.46 4.44
C ILE A 530 -23.82 -7.60 4.67
N PRO A 531 -23.76 -8.63 3.81
CA PRO A 531 -22.80 -9.69 4.00
C PRO A 531 -21.43 -9.03 3.96
N VAL A 532 -20.80 -8.92 5.13
CA VAL A 532 -19.39 -8.57 5.22
C VAL A 532 -18.72 -9.69 4.43
N PRO A 533 -18.07 -9.40 3.28
CA PRO A 533 -17.64 -10.46 2.38
C PRO A 533 -16.75 -11.42 3.15
N SER A 534 -17.22 -12.66 3.31
CA SER A 534 -16.70 -13.66 4.26
C SER A 534 -15.26 -14.08 3.95
N GLY A 535 -14.74 -13.73 2.78
CA GLY A 535 -13.33 -13.82 2.42
C GLY A 535 -12.55 -12.58 2.85
N SER A 536 -11.96 -12.67 4.04
CA SER A 536 -10.96 -11.78 4.67
C SER A 536 -11.16 -10.28 4.43
N ALA A 537 -11.50 -9.56 5.52
CA ALA A 537 -11.58 -8.10 5.56
C ALA A 537 -10.42 -7.51 4.74
N PRO A 538 -10.70 -6.71 3.69
CA PRO A 538 -9.70 -6.36 2.70
C PRO A 538 -8.60 -5.61 3.41
N GLN A 539 -7.51 -6.32 3.72
CA GLN A 539 -6.39 -5.72 4.42
C GLN A 539 -6.00 -4.51 3.59
N ASP A 540 -5.75 -3.39 4.27
CA ASP A 540 -5.18 -2.26 3.61
C ASP A 540 -3.80 -2.71 3.14
N VAL A 541 -3.77 -3.17 1.89
CA VAL A 541 -2.61 -3.17 1.02
C VAL A 541 -2.27 -1.70 0.84
N ILE A 542 -1.71 -1.14 1.90
CA ILE A 542 -0.81 -0.02 1.81
C ILE A 542 0.36 -0.62 1.03
N VAL A 543 0.31 -0.47 -0.29
CA VAL A 543 1.53 -0.35 -1.05
C VAL A 543 2.17 0.91 -0.47
N GLU A 544 2.99 0.74 0.57
CA GLU A 544 3.98 1.73 0.92
C GLU A 544 4.92 1.74 -0.28
N ASP A 545 4.58 2.57 -1.27
CA ASP A 545 5.52 3.03 -2.27
C ASP A 545 6.58 3.82 -1.50
N ALA A 546 7.56 3.09 -0.97
CA ALA A 546 8.86 3.65 -0.66
C ALA A 546 9.28 4.45 -1.90
N GLU A 547 9.51 5.74 -1.74
CA GLU A 547 9.84 6.65 -2.85
C GLU A 547 11.15 6.21 -3.51
N GLU A 548 11.04 5.30 -4.49
CA GLU A 548 12.10 4.98 -5.43
C GLU A 548 12.31 6.24 -6.28
N THR A 549 13.24 7.10 -5.85
CA THR A 549 13.72 8.26 -6.60
C THR A 549 14.47 7.79 -7.85
N GLU A 550 13.70 7.41 -8.87
CA GLU A 550 14.23 6.99 -10.16
C GLU A 550 14.88 8.18 -10.88
N THR A 551 16.19 8.30 -10.76
CA THR A 551 16.99 9.13 -11.67
C THR A 551 17.00 8.50 -13.05
N GLY A 552 16.02 8.88 -13.88
CA GLY A 552 15.82 8.36 -15.23
C GLY A 552 17.07 8.50 -16.10
N ALA A 553 17.67 7.37 -16.45
CA ALA A 553 18.74 7.26 -17.42
C ALA A 553 18.33 6.25 -18.51
N SER A 554 17.47 6.71 -19.43
CA SER A 554 17.15 5.96 -20.63
C SER A 554 18.43 5.83 -21.48
N ALA A 555 18.90 4.61 -21.65
CA ALA A 555 20.06 4.28 -22.48
C ALA A 555 19.58 3.51 -23.71
N THR A 556 19.26 4.25 -24.78
CA THR A 556 19.00 3.68 -26.10
C THR A 556 20.24 2.91 -26.56
N VAL A 557 20.09 1.60 -26.80
CA VAL A 557 21.18 0.75 -27.29
C VAL A 557 21.24 0.86 -28.81
N THR A 558 22.18 1.66 -29.31
CA THR A 558 22.62 1.58 -30.70
C THR A 558 23.60 0.41 -30.84
N SER A 559 23.23 -0.60 -31.61
CA SER A 559 24.15 -1.66 -32.02
C SER A 559 25.07 -1.15 -33.13
N GLU A 560 26.35 -1.00 -32.85
CA GLU A 560 27.36 -0.82 -33.90
C GLU A 560 27.71 -2.19 -34.47
N THR A 561 27.57 -2.34 -35.79
CA THR A 561 27.92 -3.55 -36.53
C THR A 561 29.40 -3.48 -36.89
N GLU A 562 30.20 -4.43 -36.41
CA GLU A 562 31.60 -4.54 -36.82
C GLU A 562 31.70 -4.99 -38.28
N SER A 563 32.32 -4.16 -39.13
CA SER A 563 32.61 -4.52 -40.52
C SER A 563 33.95 -5.25 -40.62
N GLU A 564 33.93 -6.49 -41.07
CA GLU A 564 35.15 -7.24 -41.40
C GLU A 564 35.98 -6.50 -42.47
N THR A 565 37.29 -6.38 -42.24
CA THR A 565 38.20 -5.72 -43.19
C THR A 565 38.92 -6.79 -43.99
N GLU A 566 38.48 -7.01 -45.23
CA GLU A 566 39.09 -7.98 -46.14
C GLU A 566 40.42 -7.45 -46.70
N VAL A 567 41.52 -8.16 -46.46
CA VAL A 567 42.87 -7.76 -46.92
C VAL A 567 43.13 -8.32 -48.31
N ALA A 568 42.85 -7.52 -49.34
CA ALA A 568 43.24 -7.82 -50.71
C ALA A 568 44.75 -7.58 -50.92
N ALA A 569 45.52 -8.66 -51.07
CA ALA A 569 46.88 -8.59 -51.57
C ALA A 569 46.87 -8.51 -53.11
N THR A 570 47.45 -7.46 -53.67
CA THR A 570 47.63 -7.32 -55.13
C THR A 570 49.10 -7.24 -55.47
N SER A 571 49.53 -8.10 -56.40
CA SER A 571 50.86 -8.11 -57.01
C SER A 571 51.09 -6.91 -57.92
N GLY A 572 52.28 -6.32 -57.86
CA GLY A 572 52.80 -5.30 -58.78
C GLY A 572 54.30 -5.11 -58.58
#